data_AF-A0A8T4VA38-F1
#
_entry.id   AF-A0A8T4VA38-F1
#
_cell.length_a   1.000
_cell.length_b   1.000
_cell.length_c   1.000
_cell.angle_alpha   90.00
_cell.angle_beta   90.00
_cell.angle_gamma   90.00
#
_symmetry.space_group_name_H-M   'P 1'
#
loop_
_entity.id
_entity.type
_entity.pdbx_description
1 polymer ?
#
loop_
_entity_poly.entity_id
_entity_poly.type
_entity_poly.pdbx_seq_one_letter_code
_entity_poly.pdbx_strand_id
1 'polypeptide(L)' 'MNMHYGEPIAKKLIPKEYITKYGVTNLFRVELPNFWRMLYTLTEGETEIEIIAFVLDVIDHDKYNKKFGYEKN' A
#
# COMPACT_ATOMS: atom_id res chain seq x y z
N MET A 1 14.67 3.22 15.58
CA MET A 1 14.30 3.09 14.16
C MET A 1 12.80 3.23 14.06
N ASN A 2 12.29 4.18 13.27
CA ASN A 2 10.85 4.33 13.08
C ASN A 2 10.41 3.22 12.10
N MET A 3 9.98 2.07 12.63
CA MET A 3 9.61 0.87 11.85
C MET A 3 8.36 1.07 10.97
N HIS A 4 7.71 2.22 11.08
CA HIS A 4 6.59 2.63 10.26
C HIS A 4 7.09 3.57 9.16
N TYR A 5 7.71 3.02 8.13
CA TYR A 5 8.12 3.78 6.95
C TYR A 5 6.99 3.83 5.92
N GLY A 6 6.09 4.81 6.04
CA GLY A 6 4.97 5.01 5.11
C GLY A 6 3.72 5.50 5.82
N GLU A 7 2.78 6.04 5.05
CA GLU A 7 1.50 6.52 5.54
C GLU A 7 0.46 5.39 5.46
N PRO A 8 -0.24 5.06 6.56
CA PRO A 8 -1.30 4.05 6.52
C PRO A 8 -2.49 4.57 5.71
N ILE A 9 -3.02 3.71 4.83
CA ILE A 9 -4.26 3.97 4.11
C ILE A 9 -5.44 3.43 4.92
N ALA A 10 -6.46 4.27 5.11
CA ALA A 10 -7.67 3.88 5.80
C ALA A 10 -8.31 2.64 5.13
N LYS A 11 -8.73 1.64 5.92
CA LYS A 11 -9.25 0.35 5.43
C LYS A 11 -10.37 0.49 4.38
N LYS A 12 -11.22 1.50 4.52
CA LYS A 12 -12.31 1.81 3.58
C LYS A 12 -11.84 2.24 2.18
N LEU A 13 -10.60 2.71 2.05
CA LEU A 13 -9.98 3.17 0.81
C LEU A 13 -9.12 2.09 0.14
N ILE A 14 -8.95 0.92 0.76
CA ILE A 14 -8.16 -0.17 0.17
C ILE A 14 -8.89 -0.67 -1.08
N PRO A 15 -8.23 -0.71 -2.26
CA PRO A 15 -8.83 -1.25 -3.46
C PRO A 15 -9.34 -2.68 -3.26
N LYS A 16 -10.59 -2.94 -3.66
CA LYS A 16 -11.23 -4.26 -3.48
C LYS A 16 -10.41 -5.39 -4.09
N GLU A 17 -9.73 -5.13 -5.21
CA GLU A 17 -8.88 -6.14 -5.84
C GLU A 17 -7.74 -6.62 -4.94
N TYR A 18 -7.19 -5.78 -4.08
CA TYR A 18 -6.12 -6.18 -3.16
C TYR A 18 -6.64 -7.06 -2.03
N ILE A 19 -7.86 -6.77 -1.55
CA ILE A 19 -8.54 -7.59 -0.56
C ILE A 19 -8.85 -8.96 -1.16
N THR A 20 -9.42 -9.00 -2.37
CA THR A 20 -9.84 -10.26 -3.02
C THR A 20 -8.66 -11.10 -3.51
N LYS A 21 -7.63 -10.50 -4.11
CA LYS A 21 -6.49 -11.24 -4.67
C LYS A 21 -5.46 -11.65 -3.62
N TYR A 22 -5.26 -10.82 -2.59
CA TYR A 22 -4.13 -10.96 -1.67
C TYR A 22 -4.54 -11.04 -0.20
N GLY A 23 -5.83 -10.94 0.14
CA GLY A 23 -6.30 -11.01 1.53
C GLY A 23 -5.84 -9.84 2.41
N VAL A 24 -5.45 -8.71 1.80
CA VAL A 24 -4.81 -7.58 2.48
C VAL A 24 -5.77 -6.93 3.48
N THR A 25 -5.32 -6.75 4.73
CA THR A 25 -6.09 -6.10 5.81
C THR A 25 -5.51 -4.75 6.25
N ASN A 26 -4.29 -4.44 5.80
CA ASN A 26 -3.51 -3.24 6.06
C ASN A 26 -2.74 -2.84 4.79
N LEU A 27 -2.78 -1.55 4.45
CA LEU A 27 -2.10 -1.01 3.28
C LEU A 27 -1.36 0.28 3.66
N PHE A 28 -0.12 0.38 3.22
CA PHE A 28 0.74 1.54 3.43
C PHE A 28 1.14 2.14 2.09
N ARG A 29 1.31 3.47 2.09
CA ARG A 29 1.80 4.24 0.95
C ARG A 29 3.11 4.92 1.31
N VAL A 30 4.10 4.80 0.44
CA VAL A 30 5.33 5.58 0.49
C VAL A 30 5.39 6.47 -0.73
N GLU A 31 5.64 7.76 -0.53
CA GLU A 31 5.99 8.66 -1.63
C GLU A 31 7.48 8.50 -1.98
N LEU A 32 7.73 8.22 -3.25
CA LEU A 32 9.05 8.10 -3.84
C LEU A 32 9.35 9.34 -4.69
N PRO A 33 10.63 9.60 -5.03
CA PRO A 33 11.00 10.67 -5.95
C PRO A 33 10.19 10.62 -7.26
N ASN A 34 10.00 11.77 -7.89
CA ASN A 34 9.23 11.94 -9.14
C ASN A 34 7.73 11.57 -9.01
N PHE A 35 7.13 11.76 -7.83
CA PHE A 35 5.70 11.50 -7.57
C PHE A 35 5.28 10.03 -7.74
N TRP A 36 6.23 9.10 -7.61
CA TRP A 36 5.95 7.68 -7.59
C TRP A 36 5.39 7.29 -6.23
N ARG A 37 4.52 6.29 -6.21
CA ARG A 37 3.94 5.76 -4.97
C ARG A 37 4.15 4.27 -4.91
N MET A 38 4.80 3.83 -3.84
CA MET A 38 4.92 2.42 -3.51
C MET A 38 3.80 2.05 -2.53
N LEU A 39 3.07 1.00 -2.87
CA LEU A 39 2.03 0.43 -2.04
C LEU A 39 2.50 -0.91 -1.51
N TYR A 40 2.48 -1.07 -0.19
CA TYR A 40 2.89 -2.31 0.43
C TYR A 40 1.99 -2.70 1.59
N THR A 41 1.93 -3.99 1.88
CA THR A 41 1.26 -4.56 3.04
C THR A 41 2.30 -5.20 3.96
N LEU A 42 2.02 -5.22 5.26
CA LEU A 42 2.84 -5.93 6.23
C LEU A 42 2.10 -7.18 6.66
N THR A 43 2.75 -8.33 6.56
CA THR A 43 2.22 -9.59 7.10
C THR A 43 3.19 -10.15 8.11
N GLU A 44 2.65 -10.83 9.11
CA GLU A 44 3.41 -11.68 10.01
C GLU A 44 3.87 -12.90 9.19
N GLY A 45 5.16 -13.21 9.25
CA GLY A 45 5.74 -14.42 8.70
C GLY A 45 5.44 -15.64 9.59
N GLU A 46 6.12 -16.76 9.34
CA GLU A 46 5.91 -18.00 10.12
C GLU A 46 6.34 -17.88 11.59
N THR A 47 7.11 -16.84 11.93
CA THR A 47 7.54 -16.53 13.29
C THR A 47 7.00 -15.17 13.72
N GLU A 48 6.60 -15.03 15.00
CA GLU A 48 5.98 -13.80 15.58
C GLU A 48 6.83 -12.52 15.41
N ILE A 49 8.10 -12.64 15.03
CA ILE A 49 9.06 -11.52 14.93
C ILE A 49 9.30 -11.10 13.47
N GLU A 50 8.84 -11.88 12.49
CA GLU A 50 9.11 -11.62 11.07
C GLU A 50 8.01 -10.76 10.44
N ILE A 51 8.33 -9.49 10.19
CA ILE A 51 7.45 -8.57 9.45
C ILE A 51 7.87 -8.61 7.98
N ILE A 52 7.06 -9.24 7.12
CA ILE A 52 7.31 -9.30 5.67
C ILE A 52 6.58 -8.15 4.99
N ALA A 53 7.32 -7.27 4.31
CA ALA A 53 6.76 -6.23 3.48
C ALA A 53 6.56 -6.75 2.05
N PHE A 54 5.28 -6.91 1.65
CA PHE A 54 4.94 -7.26 0.27
C PHE A 54 4.64 -5.99 -0.52
N VAL A 55 5.52 -5.67 -1.47
CA VAL A 55 5.27 -4.59 -2.44
C VAL A 55 4.24 -5.09 -3.44
N LEU A 56 3.04 -4.50 -3.40
CA LEU A 56 1.92 -4.86 -4.26
C LEU A 56 2.01 -4.17 -5.61
N ASP A 57 2.48 -2.91 -5.61
CA ASP A 57 2.51 -2.09 -6.80
C ASP A 57 3.45 -0.90 -6.62
N VAL A 58 4.11 -0.52 -7.71
CA VAL A 58 4.92 0.70 -7.83
C VAL A 58 4.38 1.47 -9.01
N ILE A 59 3.61 2.51 -8.73
CA ILE A 59 2.79 3.19 -9.74
C ILE A 59 3.01 4.70 -9.73
N ASP A 60 2.80 5.31 -10.90
CA ASP A 60 2.80 6.75 -11.10
C ASP A 60 1.53 7.42 -10.52
N HIS A 61 1.55 8.76 -10.51
CA HIS A 61 0.47 9.58 -9.96
C HIS A 61 -0.90 9.33 -10.62
N ASP A 62 -0.93 9.16 -11.94
CA ASP A 62 -2.17 9.02 -12.70
C ASP A 62 -2.83 7.66 -12.46
N LYS A 63 -2.04 6.58 -12.49
CA LYS A 63 -2.51 5.23 -12.14
C LYS A 63 -2.98 5.17 -10.70
N TYR A 64 -2.25 5.82 -9.79
CA TYR A 64 -2.66 5.92 -8.39
C TYR A 64 -4.04 6.60 -8.27
N ASN A 65 -4.24 7.77 -8.87
CA ASN A 65 -5.52 8.48 -8.79
C ASN A 65 -6.68 7.63 -9.32
N LYS A 66 -6.50 6.99 -10.48
CA LYS A 66 -7.52 6.09 -11.05
C LYS A 66 -7.83 4.92 -10.13
N LYS A 67 -6.80 4.32 -9.52
CA LYS A 67 -6.93 3.14 -8.65
C LYS A 67 -7.67 3.45 -7.35
N PHE A 68 -7.48 4.67 -6.83
CA PHE A 68 -8.13 5.14 -5.61
C PHE A 68 -9.39 5.98 -5.85
N GLY A 69 -9.80 6.17 -7.10
CA GLY A 69 -10.99 6.95 -7.45
C GLY A 69 -10.89 8.44 -7.13
N TYR A 70 -9.67 9.00 -7.14
CA TYR A 70 -9.48 10.44 -7.00
C TYR A 70 -9.72 11.14 -8.34
N GLU A 71 -10.60 12.14 -8.35
CA GLU A 71 -10.82 12.99 -9.52
C GLU A 71 -9.71 14.03 -9.65
N LYS A 72 -9.26 14.29 -10.89
CA LYS A 72 -8.43 15.46 -11.20
C LYS A 72 -9.35 16.69 -11.15
N ASN A 73 -9.30 17.45 -10.06
CA ASN A 73 -9.79 18.83 -10.04
C ASN A 73 -8.87 19.73 -10.88
#